data_AF-A0A5C7G2Z0-F1
#
_entry.id   AF-A0A5C7G2Z0-F1
#
_cell.length_a   1.000
_cell.length_b   1.000
_cell.length_c   1.000
_cell.angle_alpha   90.00
_cell.angle_beta   90.00
_cell.angle_gamma   90.00
#
_symmetry.space_group_name_H-M   'P 1'
#
loop_
_entity.id
_entity.type
_entity.pdbx_description
1 polymer ?
#
loop_
_entity_poly.entity_id
_entity_poly.type
_entity_poly.pdbx_seq_one_letter_code
_entity_poly.pdbx_strand_id
1 'polypeptide(L)' 'MKRTLVSLGVGFLAAVLTYIAILLVEPTMYVEKAGNIIVNAFVIVSIVTALSFNKFKRKR' A
#
# COMPACT_ATOMS: atom_id res chain seq x y z
N MET A 1 -9.20 -12.14 -11.10
CA MET A 1 -9.49 -12.30 -9.66
C MET A 1 -8.25 -12.58 -8.81
N LYS A 2 -7.49 -13.67 -9.00
CA LYS A 2 -6.32 -13.98 -8.14
C LYS A 2 -5.28 -12.84 -8.03
N ARG A 3 -4.98 -12.13 -9.12
CA ARG A 3 -3.99 -11.02 -9.12
C ARG A 3 -4.47 -9.76 -8.42
N THR A 4 -5.76 -9.45 -8.54
CA THR A 4 -6.39 -8.30 -7.88
C THR A 4 -6.39 -8.49 -6.36
N LEU A 5 -6.65 -9.71 -5.89
CA LEU A 5 -6.52 -10.06 -4.47
C LEU A 5 -5.09 -9.90 -3.96
N VAL A 6 -4.09 -10.27 -4.76
CA VAL A 6 -2.68 -10.07 -4.40
C VAL A 6 -2.32 -8.58 -4.33
N SER A 7 -2.74 -7.76 -5.31
CA SER A 7 -2.43 -6.33 -5.26
C SER A 7 -3.10 -5.62 -4.10
N LEU A 8 -4.36 -5.96 -3.81
CA LEU A 8 -5.09 -5.41 -2.66
C LEU A 8 -4.49 -5.88 -1.33
N GLY A 9 -4.08 -7.16 -1.24
CA GLY A 9 -3.43 -7.70 -0.05
C GLY A 9 -2.08 -7.05 0.24
N VAL A 10 -1.27 -6.82 -0.80
CA VAL A 10 0.03 -6.13 -0.67
C VAL A 10 -0.16 -4.65 -0.34
N GLY A 11 -1.16 -3.99 -0.93
CA GLY A 11 -1.56 -2.64 -0.55
C GLY A 11 -1.98 -2.55 0.92
N PHE A 12 -2.80 -3.49 1.38
CA PHE A 12 -3.26 -3.55 2.76
C PHE A 12 -2.10 -3.76 3.74
N LEU A 13 -1.16 -4.66 3.41
CA LEU A 13 0.05 -4.86 4.20
C LEU A 13 0.86 -3.57 4.32
N ALA A 14 1.02 -2.81 3.22
CA ALA A 14 1.71 -1.53 3.25
C ALA A 14 1.00 -0.52 4.18
N ALA A 15 -0.33 -0.43 4.12
CA ALA A 15 -1.11 0.45 4.99
C ALA A 15 -0.87 0.14 6.49
N VAL A 16 -0.86 -1.15 6.85
CA VAL A 16 -0.61 -1.60 8.23
C VAL A 16 0.81 -1.24 8.67
N LEU A 17 1.82 -1.49 7.82
CA LEU A 17 3.21 -1.15 8.13
C LEU A 17 3.39 0.37 8.28
N THR A 18 2.74 1.17 7.42
CA THR A 18 2.75 2.62 7.52
C THR A 18 2.10 3.10 8.81
N TYR A 19 0.98 2.51 9.23
CA TYR A 19 0.34 2.83 10.50
C TYR A 19 1.27 2.53 11.69
N ILE A 20 1.88 1.34 11.72
CA ILE A 20 2.85 0.96 12.76
C ILE A 20 4.03 1.94 12.78
N ALA A 21 4.56 2.32 11.61
CA ALA A 21 5.65 3.28 11.52
C ALA A 21 5.28 4.66 12.09
N ILE A 22 4.05 5.15 11.83
CA ILE A 22 3.56 6.41 12.38
C ILE A 22 3.49 6.34 13.90
N LEU A 23 2.98 5.24 14.47
CA LEU A 23 2.91 5.04 15.91
C LEU A 23 4.29 5.06 16.59
N LEU A 24 5.33 4.55 15.93
CA LEU A 24 6.68 4.48 16.48
C LEU A 24 7.47 5.79 16.33
N VAL A 25 7.26 6.53 15.23
CA VAL A 25 8.06 7.70 14.89
C VAL A 25 7.40 9.02 15.33
N GLU A 26 6.10 9.16 15.12
CA GLU A 26 5.37 10.42 15.37
C GLU A 26 3.92 10.13 15.85
N PRO A 27 3.74 9.59 17.07
CA PRO A 27 2.44 9.14 17.57
C PRO A 27 1.42 10.28 17.77
N THR A 28 1.89 11.52 17.88
CA THR A 28 1.04 12.72 18.03
C THR A 28 0.67 13.35 16.68
N MET A 29 0.92 12.67 15.57
CA MET A 29 0.55 13.16 14.23
C MET A 29 -0.96 13.35 14.12
N TYR A 30 -1.38 14.46 13.49
CA TYR A 30 -2.79 14.72 13.19
C TYR A 30 -3.42 13.58 12.38
N VAL A 31 -4.62 13.16 12.80
CA VAL A 31 -5.35 12.02 12.22
C VAL A 31 -5.55 12.17 10.71
N GLU A 32 -5.86 13.39 10.24
CA GLU A 32 -6.04 13.67 8.80
C GLU A 32 -4.75 13.42 8.01
N LYS A 33 -3.60 13.86 8.54
CA LYS A 33 -2.29 13.66 7.92
C LYS A 33 -1.91 12.18 7.93
N ALA A 34 -2.07 11.50 9.07
CA ALA A 34 -1.78 10.08 9.20
C ALA A 34 -2.65 9.23 8.25
N GLY A 35 -3.96 9.52 8.20
CA GLY A 35 -4.89 8.88 7.29
C GLY A 35 -4.48 9.05 5.82
N ASN A 36 -4.12 10.27 5.43
CA ASN A 36 -3.70 10.54 4.05
C ASN A 36 -2.41 9.79 3.67
N ILE A 37 -1.45 9.69 4.59
CA ILE A 37 -0.21 8.92 4.37
C ILE A 37 -0.53 7.42 4.20
N ILE A 38 -1.38 6.86 5.06
CA ILE A 38 -1.77 5.44 5.03
C ILE A 38 -2.53 5.11 3.73
N VAL A 39 -3.49 5.95 3.33
CA VAL A 39 -4.26 5.75 2.09
C VAL A 39 -3.34 5.86 0.87
N ASN A 40 -2.45 6.85 0.82
CA ASN A 40 -1.51 6.97 -0.29
C ASN A 40 -0.56 5.76 -0.38
N ALA A 41 -0.04 5.28 0.75
CA ALA A 41 0.78 4.06 0.78
C ALA A 41 0.01 2.85 0.22
N PHE A 42 -1.24 2.65 0.63
CA PHE A 42 -2.11 1.60 0.11
C PHE A 42 -2.27 1.69 -1.42
N VAL A 43 -2.63 2.86 -1.92
CA VAL A 43 -2.94 3.09 -3.34
C VAL A 43 -1.69 2.88 -4.19
N ILE A 44 -0.57 3.52 -3.83
CA ILE A 44 0.69 3.42 -4.57
C ILE A 44 1.14 1.97 -4.66
N VAL A 45 1.18 1.27 -3.52
CA VAL A 45 1.65 -0.13 -3.47
C VAL A 45 0.71 -1.06 -4.24
N SER A 46 -0.60 -0.85 -4.15
CA SER A 46 -1.58 -1.62 -4.93
C SER A 46 -1.36 -1.44 -6.44
N ILE A 47 -1.17 -0.21 -6.90
CA ILE A 47 -0.93 0.11 -8.31
C ILE A 47 0.39 -0.47 -8.78
N VAL A 48 1.48 -0.25 -8.05
CA VAL A 48 2.82 -0.78 -8.39
C VAL A 48 2.79 -2.29 -8.50
N THR A 49 2.11 -2.96 -7.56
CA THR A 49 1.95 -4.41 -7.57
C THR A 49 1.17 -4.88 -8.79
N ALA A 50 0.03 -4.25 -9.10
CA ALA A 50 -0.77 -4.57 -10.28
C ALA A 50 0.01 -4.35 -11.60
N LEU A 51 0.75 -3.24 -11.72
CA LEU A 51 1.59 -2.94 -12.87
C LEU A 51 2.73 -3.94 -13.03
N SER A 52 3.35 -4.36 -11.94
CA SER A 52 4.43 -5.36 -11.95
C SER A 52 3.94 -6.70 -12.50
N PHE A 53 2.73 -7.14 -12.11
CA PHE A 53 2.12 -8.33 -12.67
C PHE A 53 1.73 -8.21 -14.15
N ASN A 54 1.37 -7.01 -14.62
CA ASN A 54 1.10 -6.75 -16.04
C ASN A 54 2.40 -6.76 -16.87
N LYS A 55 3.48 -6.16 -16.36
CA LYS A 55 4.79 -6.15 -17.03
C LYS A 55 5.38 -7.57 -17.16
N PHE A 56 5.21 -8.40 -16.13
CA PHE A 56 5.61 -9.82 -16.16
C PHE A 56 4.84 -10.64 -17.21
N LYS A 57 3.61 -10.25 -17.55
CA LYS A 57 2.79 -10.94 -18.56
C LYS A 57 3.16 -10.57 -20.00
N ARG A 58 3.80 -9.41 -20.21
CA ARG A 58 4.25 -8.93 -21.54
C ARG A 58 5.61 -9.45 -21.96
N LYS A 59 6.39 -10.02 -21.03
CA LYS A 59 7.72 -10.61 -21.26
C LYS A 59 7.70 -12.13 -21.47
N ARG A 60 6.54 -12.78 -21.34
CA ARG A 60 6.30 -14.18 -21.68
C ARG A 60 5.43 -14.22 -22.91
#